data_AF-A0A924EK84-F1
#
_entry.id   AF-A0A924EK84-F1
#
_cell.length_a   1.000
_cell.length_b   1.000
_cell.length_c   1.000
_cell.angle_alpha   90.00
_cell.angle_beta   90.00
_cell.angle_gamma   90.00
#
_symmetry.space_group_name_H-M   'P 1'
#
loop_
_entity.id
_entity.type
_entity.pdbx_description
1 polymer ?
#
loop_
_entity_poly.entity_id
_entity_poly.type
_entity_poly.pdbx_seq_one_letter_code
_entity_poly.pdbx_strand_id
1 'polypeptide(L)' 'MATKHTLKNDSAEFTIKHRAVCDEGDYTGPWRANLDQAYQDADAHQSQPGHALHKVQIITQQTLAMEFKPQ' A
#
# COMPACT_ATOMS: atom_id res chain seq x y z
N MET A 1 10.54 -15.31 -2.84
CA MET A 1 9.66 -15.76 -1.74
C MET A 1 8.36 -15.01 -1.87
N ALA A 2 7.21 -15.69 -1.95
CA ALA A 2 5.93 -15.03 -2.18
C ALA A 2 5.37 -14.51 -0.84
N THR A 3 5.43 -13.20 -0.64
CA THR A 3 4.88 -12.54 0.55
C THR A 3 3.36 -12.55 0.44
N LYS A 4 2.68 -13.41 1.20
CA LYS A 4 1.21 -13.47 1.22
C LYS A 4 0.68 -12.19 1.90
N HIS A 5 0.09 -11.30 1.10
CA HIS A 5 -0.46 -10.00 1.54
C HIS A 5 -1.89 -10.09 2.11
N THR A 6 -2.48 -11.28 2.03
CA THR A 6 -3.73 -11.63 2.69
C THR A 6 -3.52 -12.94 3.46
N LEU A 7 -3.72 -12.88 4.77
CA LEU A 7 -3.77 -14.02 5.67
C LEU A 7 -5.24 -14.24 6.02
N LYS A 8 -5.78 -15.40 5.65
CA LYS A 8 -7.19 -15.73 5.93
C LYS A 8 -7.32 -17.09 6.59
N ASN A 9 -8.26 -17.21 7.50
CA ASN A 9 -8.81 -18.46 8.00
C ASN A 9 -10.35 -18.41 7.91
N ASP A 10 -11.03 -19.41 8.47
CA ASP A 10 -12.50 -19.54 8.38
C ASP A 10 -13.29 -18.45 9.13
N SER A 11 -12.62 -17.57 9.88
CA SER A 11 -13.26 -16.55 10.72
C SER A 11 -12.62 -15.17 10.66
N ALA A 12 -11.49 -15.02 9.96
CA ALA A 12 -10.74 -13.79 9.89
C ALA A 12 -10.00 -13.64 8.57
N GLU A 13 -10.04 -12.43 8.01
CA GLU A 13 -9.20 -12.00 6.90
C GLU A 13 -8.36 -10.81 7.34
N PHE A 14 -7.06 -10.94 7.18
CA PHE A 14 -6.09 -9.88 7.42
C PHE A 14 -5.40 -9.51 6.10
N THR A 15 -5.50 -8.24 5.71
CA THR A 15 -4.94 -7.73 4.46
C THR A 15 -3.99 -6.56 4.74
N ILE A 16 -2.81 -6.59 4.12
CA ILE A 16 -1.83 -5.49 4.11
C ILE A 16 -1.77 -4.90 2.69
N LYS A 17 -1.80 -3.57 2.57
CA LYS A 17 -1.60 -2.84 1.32
C LYS A 17 -0.64 -1.66 1.52
N HIS A 18 0.03 -1.25 0.47
CA HIS A 18 1.01 -0.15 0.45
C HIS A 18 0.69 0.83 -0.67
N ARG A 19 0.95 2.12 -0.51
CA ARG A 19 0.87 3.09 -1.63
C ARG A 19 1.88 4.22 -1.45
N ALA A 20 2.32 4.78 -2.57
CA ALA A 20 3.10 6.01 -2.58
C ALA A 20 2.20 7.24 -2.40
N VAL A 21 2.64 8.21 -1.59
CA VAL A 21 1.98 9.51 -1.40
C VAL A 21 3.05 10.59 -1.42
N CYS A 22 2.83 11.64 -2.20
CA CYS A 22 3.69 12.82 -2.21
C CYS A 22 3.20 13.81 -1.17
N ASP A 23 4.06 14.23 -0.23
CA ASP A 23 3.68 15.23 0.79
C ASP A 23 3.65 16.65 0.23
N GLU A 24 4.45 16.92 -0.81
CA GLU A 24 4.68 18.25 -1.37
C GLU A 24 3.80 18.55 -2.59
N GLY A 25 2.89 17.64 -2.95
CA GLY A 25 1.98 17.77 -4.09
C GLY A 25 0.77 16.84 -3.97
N ASP A 26 -0.09 16.82 -4.99
CA ASP A 26 -1.38 16.09 -4.93
C ASP A 26 -1.30 14.61 -5.35
N TYR A 27 -0.10 14.03 -5.44
CA TYR A 27 0.04 12.65 -5.89
C TYR A 27 -0.30 11.65 -4.79
N THR A 28 -1.30 10.82 -5.07
CA THR A 28 -1.64 9.62 -4.30
C THR A 28 -1.69 8.42 -5.23
N GLY A 29 -0.74 7.50 -5.07
CA GLY A 29 -0.68 6.26 -5.84
C GLY A 29 -1.76 5.25 -5.44
N PRO A 30 -1.99 4.22 -6.27
CA PRO A 30 -2.93 3.15 -5.96
C PRO A 30 -2.44 2.27 -4.81
N TRP A 31 -3.37 1.65 -4.09
CA TRP A 31 -3.03 0.61 -3.10
C TRP A 31 -2.51 -0.65 -3.80
N ARG A 32 -1.25 -1.00 -3.54
CA ARG A 32 -0.55 -2.19 -4.01
C ARG A 32 -0.52 -3.25 -2.91
N ALA A 33 -0.59 -4.51 -3.31
CA ALA A 33 -0.35 -5.61 -2.39
C ALA A 33 1.15 -5.70 -2.05
N ASN A 34 2.03 -5.54 -3.05
CA ASN A 34 3.48 -5.60 -2.86
C ASN A 34 4.08 -4.21 -2.55
N LEU A 35 4.94 -4.16 -1.54
CA LEU A 35 5.75 -2.99 -1.20
C LEU A 35 6.64 -2.52 -2.37
N ASP A 36 7.24 -3.45 -3.13
CA ASP A 36 8.09 -3.10 -4.27
C ASP A 36 7.33 -2.33 -5.35
N GLN A 37 6.06 -2.67 -5.58
CA GLN A 37 5.22 -1.96 -6.53
C GLN A 37 4.89 -0.54 -6.04
N ALA A 38 4.72 -0.36 -4.72
CA ALA A 38 4.54 0.97 -4.15
C ALA A 38 5.81 1.82 -4.26
N TYR A 39 7.00 1.22 -4.14
CA TYR A 39 8.26 1.90 -4.43
C TYR A 39 8.40 2.26 -5.92
N GLN A 40 8.03 1.36 -6.83
CA GLN A 40 8.00 1.67 -8.27
C GLN A 40 7.06 2.84 -8.59
N ASP A 41 5.89 2.89 -7.93
CA ASP A 41 4.96 4.02 -8.08
C ASP A 41 5.55 5.34 -7.55
N ALA A 42 6.40 5.29 -6.51
CA ALA A 42 7.11 6.46 -5.98
C ALA A 42 8.22 6.93 -6.94
N ASP A 43 9.06 6.01 -7.41
CA ASP A 43 10.15 6.28 -8.35
C ASP A 43 9.61 6.88 -9.65
N ALA A 44 8.51 6.32 -10.17
CA ALA A 44 7.84 6.81 -11.36
C ALA A 44 7.31 8.25 -11.19
N HIS A 45 6.84 8.61 -9.99
CA HIS A 45 6.41 9.98 -9.69
C HIS A 45 7.60 10.95 -9.59
N GLN A 46 8.66 10.58 -8.86
CA GLN A 46 9.85 11.42 -8.69
C GLN A 46 10.64 11.61 -10.00
N SER A 47 10.53 10.67 -10.94
CA SER A 47 11.14 10.77 -12.27
C SER A 47 10.47 11.80 -13.18
N GLN A 48 9.33 12.40 -12.78
CA GLN A 48 8.65 13.43 -13.56
C GLN A 48 9.39 14.78 -13.45
N PRO A 49 9.40 15.60 -14.51
CA PRO A 49 10.02 16.93 -14.46
C PRO A 49 9.44 17.78 -13.33
N GLY A 50 10.32 18.34 -12.49
CA GLY A 50 9.94 19.15 -11.33
C GLY A 50 9.65 18.36 -10.05
N HIS A 51 9.60 17.02 -10.10
CA HIS A 51 9.23 16.19 -8.95
C HIS A 51 10.41 15.45 -8.30
N ALA A 52 11.63 15.62 -8.81
CA ALA A 52 12.82 14.91 -8.31
C ALA A 52 13.14 15.17 -6.82
N LEU A 53 12.71 16.33 -6.31
CA LEU A 53 12.88 16.71 -4.91
C LEU A 53 11.65 16.44 -4.05
N HIS A 54 10.55 16.01 -4.67
CA HIS A 54 9.32 15.75 -3.95
C HIS A 54 9.54 14.67 -2.88
N LYS A 55 9.18 14.99 -1.65
CA LYS A 55 9.16 13.98 -0.58
C LYS A 55 7.99 13.01 -0.80
N VAL A 56 8.31 11.83 -1.33
CA VAL A 56 7.35 10.73 -1.49
C VAL A 56 7.51 9.74 -0.34
N GLN A 57 6.42 9.44 0.34
CA GLN A 57 6.34 8.46 1.40
C GLN A 57 5.60 7.21 0.94
N ILE A 58 5.98 6.05 1.47
CA ILE A 58 5.17 4.83 1.34
C ILE A 58 4.33 4.68 2.60
N ILE A 59 3.01 4.74 2.44
CA ILE A 59 2.08 4.47 3.54
C ILE A 59 1.59 3.02 3.46
N THR A 60 1.36 2.41 4.61
CA THR A 60 0.85 1.04 4.73
C THR A 60 -0.51 1.06 5.41
N GLN A 61 -1.48 0.34 4.83
CA GLN A 61 -2.79 0.09 5.42
C GLN A 61 -2.86 -1.39 5.83
N GLN A 62 -3.37 -1.62 7.03
CA GLN A 62 -3.68 -2.95 7.54
C GLN A 62 -5.19 -3.03 7.82
N THR A 63 -5.83 -4.11 7.39
CA THR A 63 -7.25 -4.34 7.59
C THR A 63 -7.46 -5.73 8.17
N LEU A 64 -8.24 -5.80 9.25
CA LEU A 64 -8.73 -7.05 9.83
C LEU A 64 -10.25 -7.08 9.68
N ALA A 65 -10.76 -8.09 8.99
CA ALA A 65 -12.18 -8.44 8.97
C ALA A 65 -12.37 -9.72 9.77
N MET A 66 -13.40 -9.78 10.62
CA MET A 66 -13.75 -10.95 11.40
C MET A 66 -15.21 -11.31 11.17
N GLU A 67 -15.48 -12.59 10.97
CA GLU A 67 -16.84 -13.13 10.96
C GLU A 67 -17.18 -13.65 12.35
N PHE A 68 -18.18 -13.03 12.99
CA PHE A 68 -18.75 -13.53 14.23
C PHE A 68 -19.94 -14.43 13.91
N LYS A 69 -19.81 -15.73 14.21
CA LYS A 69 -20.95 -16.64 14.19
C LYS A 69 -21.72 -16.48 15.51
N PRO A 70 -23.00 -16.09 15.51
CA PRO A 70 -23.82 -16.06 16.72
C PRO A 70 -23.90 -17.49 17.30
N GLN A 71 -23.81 -17.59 18.63
CA GLN A 71 -23.94 -18.84 19.37
C GLN A 71 -25.40 -19.29 19.44
#